data_AF-A0A418VVA9-F1
#
_entry.id   AF-A0A418VVA9-F1
#
_cell.length_a   1.000
_cell.length_b   1.000
_cell.length_c   1.000
_cell.angle_alpha   90.00
_cell.angle_beta   90.00
_cell.angle_gamma   90.00
#
_symmetry.space_group_name_H-M   'P 1'
#
loop_
_entity.id
_entity.type
_entity.pdbx_description
1 polymer ?
#
loop_
_entity_poly.entity_id
_entity_poly.type
_entity_poly.pdbx_seq_one_letter_code
_entity_poly.pdbx_strand_id
1 'polypeptide(L)'
;MISFDVSARDAGLIVKIVNRAAAACRLAGAPKLDRHDVAMSLTACHANGCPLDLEKLLAADDFNLLHDVTGIHRHISTEDAQLGGCFLPRACLKLADDAANAEAGR
;
A
#
# COMPACT_ATOMS: atom_id res chain seq x y z
N MET A 1 12.55 6.71 -13.11
CA MET A 1 13.40 5.96 -12.17
C MET A 1 12.51 5.57 -11.01
N ILE A 2 12.50 4.29 -10.62
CA ILE A 2 11.69 3.82 -9.49
C ILE A 2 12.38 4.22 -8.19
N SER A 3 11.65 4.90 -7.31
CA SER A 3 12.08 5.22 -5.95
C SER A 3 11.70 4.11 -4.98
N PHE A 4 12.58 3.82 -4.03
CA PHE A 4 12.28 3.03 -2.85
C PHE A 4 12.55 3.83 -1.56
N ASP A 5 12.73 5.14 -1.71
CA ASP A 5 12.99 6.05 -0.59
C ASP A 5 11.67 6.36 0.11
N VAL A 6 11.58 5.90 1.36
CA VAL A 6 10.45 6.13 2.27
C VAL A 6 11.00 6.45 3.65
N SER A 7 10.22 7.15 4.47
CA SER A 7 10.66 7.46 5.83
C SER A 7 10.90 6.18 6.64
N ALA A 8 11.78 6.25 7.66
CA ALA A 8 11.99 5.13 8.57
C ALA A 8 10.70 4.68 9.28
N ARG A 9 9.78 5.63 9.52
CA ARG A 9 8.45 5.34 10.06
C ARG A 9 7.63 4.51 9.08
N ASP A 10 7.57 4.92 7.81
CA ASP A 10 6.79 4.24 6.78
C ASP A 10 7.34 2.85 6.50
N ALA A 11 8.67 2.70 6.41
CA ALA A 11 9.31 1.39 6.32
C ALA A 11 8.92 0.48 7.50
N GLY A 12 8.89 1.02 8.72
CA GLY A 12 8.43 0.30 9.92
C GLY A 12 6.96 -0.12 9.85
N LEU A 13 6.08 0.73 9.29
CA LEU A 13 4.67 0.40 9.08
C LEU A 13 4.50 -0.68 8.00
N ILE A 14 5.23 -0.58 6.88
CA ILE A 14 5.21 -1.58 5.79
C ILE A 14 5.58 -2.96 6.32
N VAL A 15 6.64 -3.07 7.14
CA VAL A 15 7.03 -4.36 7.76
C VAL A 15 5.91 -4.92 8.63
N LYS A 16 5.22 -4.09 9.42
CA LYS A 16 4.08 -4.51 10.25
C LYS A 16 2.91 -5.00 9.39
N ILE A 17 2.57 -4.27 8.33
CA ILE A 17 1.52 -4.61 7.37
C ILE A 17 1.80 -5.98 6.74
N VAL A 18 3.01 -6.20 6.25
CA VAL A 18 3.41 -7.46 5.61
C VAL A 18 3.34 -8.63 6.59
N ASN A 19 3.83 -8.45 7.81
CA ASN A 19 3.75 -9.50 8.84
C ASN A 19 2.30 -9.85 9.18
N ARG A 20 1.43 -8.84 9.27
CA ARG A 20 0.00 -9.04 9.52
C ARG A 20 -0.68 -9.73 8.35
N ALA A 21 -0.41 -9.33 7.11
CA ALA A 21 -0.97 -9.95 5.92
C ALA A 21 -0.52 -11.42 5.80
N ALA A 22 0.75 -11.72 6.06
CA ALA A 22 1.25 -13.10 6.07
C ALA A 22 0.56 -13.97 7.14
N ALA A 23 0.28 -13.40 8.32
CA ALA A 23 -0.48 -14.10 9.36
C ALA A 23 -1.95 -14.34 8.95
N ALA A 24 -2.60 -13.33 8.37
CA ALA A 24 -3.98 -13.45 7.87
C ALA A 24 -4.09 -14.50 6.74
N CYS A 25 -3.17 -14.54 5.78
CA CYS A 25 -3.10 -15.58 4.76
C CYS A 25 -3.02 -16.99 5.39
N ARG A 26 -2.15 -17.15 6.40
CA ARG A 26 -1.97 -18.43 7.10
C ARG A 26 -3.28 -18.87 7.79
N LEU A 27 -3.96 -17.95 8.47
CA LEU A 27 -5.23 -18.25 9.16
C LEU A 27 -6.36 -18.58 8.19
N ALA A 28 -6.38 -17.93 7.02
CA ALA A 28 -7.38 -18.17 5.98
C ALA A 28 -7.11 -19.42 5.12
N GLY A 29 -5.98 -20.12 5.31
CA GLY A 29 -5.57 -21.24 4.45
C GLY A 29 -5.18 -20.81 3.03
N ALA A 30 -4.85 -19.53 2.83
CA ALA A 30 -4.42 -18.99 1.54
C ALA A 30 -2.94 -19.31 1.25
N PRO A 31 -2.47 -19.20 -0.01
CA PRO A 31 -1.07 -19.36 -0.35
C PRO A 31 -0.15 -18.48 0.51
N LYS A 32 1.06 -18.99 0.78
CA LYS A 32 2.07 -18.25 1.54
C LYS A 32 2.50 -17.02 0.76
N LEU A 33 2.46 -15.88 1.44
CA LEU A 33 2.92 -14.60 0.94
C LEU A 33 4.42 -14.43 1.19
N ASP A 34 5.20 -14.11 0.16
CA ASP A 34 6.61 -13.76 0.34
C ASP A 34 6.72 -12.35 0.91
N ARG A 35 7.30 -12.24 2.11
CA ARG A 35 7.32 -10.99 2.85
C ARG A 35 8.25 -9.96 2.21
N HIS A 36 9.34 -10.41 1.61
CA HIS A 36 10.33 -9.50 1.03
C HIS A 36 9.75 -8.87 -0.24
N ASP A 37 9.20 -9.70 -1.13
CA ASP A 37 8.64 -9.24 -2.39
C ASP A 37 7.45 -8.31 -2.16
N VAL A 38 6.57 -8.64 -1.21
CA VAL A 38 5.43 -7.79 -0.89
C VAL A 38 5.86 -6.49 -0.22
N ALA A 39 6.87 -6.51 0.66
CA ALA A 39 7.40 -5.26 1.23
C ALA A 39 7.95 -4.35 0.12
N MET A 40 8.67 -4.91 -0.84
CA MET A 40 9.15 -4.16 -2.01
C MET A 40 8.00 -3.58 -2.85
N SER A 41 6.96 -4.37 -3.12
CA SER A 41 5.78 -3.90 -3.86
C SER A 41 5.05 -2.77 -3.13
N LEU A 42 4.87 -2.86 -1.81
CA LEU A 42 4.23 -1.81 -1.01
C LEU A 42 5.07 -0.53 -1.00
N THR A 43 6.38 -0.65 -0.81
CA THR A 43 7.31 0.50 -0.87
C THR A 43 7.27 1.16 -2.24
N ALA A 44 7.36 0.38 -3.32
CA ALA A 44 7.29 0.90 -4.69
C ALA A 44 5.96 1.59 -4.97
N CYS A 45 4.83 1.00 -4.56
CA CYS A 45 3.50 1.60 -4.71
C CYS A 45 3.42 2.96 -3.99
N HIS A 46 3.83 2.98 -2.72
CA HIS A 46 3.78 4.16 -1.86
C HIS A 46 4.69 5.29 -2.37
N ALA A 47 5.87 4.97 -2.89
CA ALA A 47 6.87 5.95 -3.31
C ALA A 47 6.74 6.43 -4.78
N ASN A 48 5.93 5.79 -5.63
CA ASN A 48 5.96 6.04 -7.08
C ASN A 48 4.61 6.42 -7.74
N GLY A 49 3.63 6.92 -6.99
CA GLY A 49 2.42 7.50 -7.60
C GLY A 49 1.09 7.07 -7.00
N CYS A 50 1.09 6.09 -6.10
CA CYS A 50 -0.06 5.74 -5.29
C CYS A 50 0.29 5.78 -3.80
N PRO A 51 0.48 6.97 -3.20
CA PRO A 51 0.76 7.10 -1.78
C PRO A 51 -0.31 6.39 -0.95
N LEU A 52 0.14 5.53 -0.04
CA LEU A 52 -0.72 4.71 0.81
C LEU A 52 -0.89 5.35 2.19
N ASP A 53 -2.11 5.30 2.72
CA ASP A 53 -2.40 5.50 4.14
C ASP A 53 -2.01 4.21 4.89
N LEU A 54 -0.74 4.13 5.26
CA LEU A 54 -0.15 2.94 5.87
C LEU A 54 -0.77 2.61 7.23
N GLU A 55 -1.21 3.63 7.99
CA GLU A 55 -1.89 3.42 9.27
C GLU A 55 -3.28 2.82 9.04
N LYS A 56 -4.06 3.35 8.08
CA LYS A 56 -5.35 2.79 7.68
C LYS A 56 -5.21 1.37 7.15
N LEU A 57 -4.20 1.10 6.31
CA LEU A 57 -3.94 -0.24 5.79
C LEU A 57 -3.60 -1.21 6.92
N LEU A 58 -2.76 -0.78 7.87
CA LEU A 58 -2.41 -1.60 9.04
C LEU A 58 -3.61 -1.88 9.95
N ALA A 59 -4.56 -0.94 10.06
CA ALA A 59 -5.75 -1.05 10.91
C ALA A 59 -6.96 -1.72 10.24
N ALA A 60 -6.95 -1.92 8.92
CA ALA A 60 -8.05 -2.51 8.16
C ALA A 60 -8.41 -3.93 8.65
N ASP A 61 -9.64 -4.43 8.49
CA ASP A 61 -9.91 -5.86 8.73
C ASP A 61 -9.13 -6.77 7.77
N ASP A 62 -9.08 -8.06 8.06
CA ASP A 62 -8.24 -9.02 7.29
C ASP A 62 -8.64 -9.09 5.81
N PHE A 63 -9.92 -8.94 5.48
CA PHE A 63 -10.36 -8.96 4.09
C PHE A 63 -9.84 -7.73 3.33
N ASN A 64 -10.01 -6.54 3.91
CA ASN A 64 -9.53 -5.30 3.33
C ASN A 64 -7.99 -5.25 3.25
N LEU A 65 -7.29 -5.71 4.29
CA LEU A 65 -5.84 -5.83 4.31
C LEU A 65 -5.34 -6.75 3.20
N LEU A 66 -5.89 -7.95 3.10
CA LEU A 66 -5.46 -8.93 2.10
C LEU A 66 -5.78 -8.47 0.67
N HIS A 67 -6.95 -7.85 0.45
CA HIS A 67 -7.31 -7.27 -0.85
C HIS A 67 -6.25 -6.27 -1.32
N ASP A 68 -5.93 -5.28 -0.50
CA ASP A 68 -5.01 -4.22 -0.89
C ASP A 68 -3.58 -4.75 -1.03
N VAL A 69 -3.08 -5.53 -0.07
CA VAL A 69 -1.69 -6.04 -0.08
C VAL A 69 -1.45 -7.00 -1.25
N THR A 70 -2.34 -7.98 -1.45
CA THR A 70 -2.19 -8.95 -2.55
C THR A 70 -2.47 -8.32 -3.90
N GLY A 71 -3.43 -7.38 -3.96
CA GLY A 71 -3.73 -6.62 -5.16
C GLY A 71 -2.56 -5.75 -5.60
N ILE A 72 -1.94 -4.99 -4.70
CA ILE A 72 -0.74 -4.18 -5.00
C ILE A 72 0.35 -5.09 -5.55
N HIS A 73 0.68 -6.16 -4.84
CA HIS A 73 1.75 -7.06 -5.25
C HIS A 73 1.50 -7.70 -6.63
N ARG A 74 0.24 -8.03 -6.94
CA ARG A 74 -0.15 -8.62 -8.23
C ARG A 74 -0.17 -7.61 -9.38
N HIS A 75 -0.54 -6.36 -9.11
CA HIS A 75 -0.83 -5.37 -10.14
C HIS A 75 0.25 -4.31 -10.32
N ILE A 76 1.23 -4.23 -9.42
CA ILE A 76 2.35 -3.31 -9.60
C ILE A 76 3.30 -3.80 -10.68
N SER A 77 3.63 -2.92 -11.61
CA SER A 77 4.65 -3.15 -12.61
C SER A 77 6.04 -2.94 -12.02
N THR A 78 6.95 -3.88 -12.25
CA THR A 78 8.36 -3.75 -11.83
C THR A 78 9.16 -2.81 -12.73
N GLU A 79 8.61 -2.37 -13.86
CA GLU A 79 9.29 -1.50 -14.82
C GLU A 79 9.11 -0.01 -14.50
N ASP A 80 7.93 0.38 -14.00
CA ASP A 80 7.54 1.78 -13.78
C ASP A 80 6.84 2.03 -12.42
N ALA A 81 6.69 0.99 -11.60
CA ALA A 81 6.03 1.05 -10.29
C ALA A 81 4.59 1.60 -10.32
N GLN A 82 3.92 1.53 -11.47
CA GLN A 82 2.51 1.89 -11.60
C GLN A 82 1.61 0.68 -11.34
N LEU A 83 0.40 0.95 -10.84
CA LEU A 83 -0.63 -0.06 -10.69
C LEU A 83 -1.41 -0.22 -12.00
N GLY A 84 -1.39 -1.43 -12.55
CA GLY A 84 -2.12 -1.78 -13.76
C GLY A 84 -3.46 -2.47 -13.49
N GLY A 85 -4.15 -2.86 -14.56
CA GLY A 85 -5.34 -3.73 -14.49
C GLY A 85 -6.54 -3.10 -13.78
N CYS A 86 -6.69 -1.77 -13.83
CA CYS A 86 -7.76 -1.01 -13.18
C CYS A 86 -7.85 -1.25 -11.66
N PHE A 87 -6.75 -1.66 -11.03
CA PHE A 87 -6.68 -1.88 -9.59
C PHE A 87 -6.28 -0.58 -8.88
N LEU A 88 -7.02 -0.23 -7.82
CA LEU A 88 -6.70 0.88 -6.93
C LEU A 88 -6.87 0.42 -5.47
N PRO A 89 -5.85 0.57 -4.60
CA PRO A 89 -5.95 0.19 -3.20
C PRO A 89 -6.97 1.05 -2.46
N ARG A 90 -7.73 0.45 -1.54
CA ARG A 90 -8.67 1.17 -0.67
C ARG A 90 -7.96 2.07 0.34
N ALA A 91 -6.71 1.74 0.64
CA ALA A 91 -5.79 2.54 1.45
C ALA A 91 -5.03 3.60 0.63
N CYS A 92 -5.36 3.86 -0.63
CA CYS A 92 -4.78 5.01 -1.34
C CYS A 92 -5.16 6.31 -0.60
N LEU A 93 -4.17 7.16 -0.34
CA LEU A 93 -4.40 8.51 0.14
C LEU A 93 -5.18 9.24 -0.94
N LYS A 94 -6.29 9.88 -0.55
CA LYS A 94 -6.91 10.85 -1.44
C LYS A 94 -5.93 12.00 -1.57
N LEU A 95 -5.45 12.24 -2.80
CA LEU A 95 -4.85 13.52 -3.13
C LEU A 95 -5.92 14.55 -2.77
N ALA A 96 -5.63 15.41 -1.81
CA ALA A 96 -6.58 16.39 -1.33
C ALA A 96 -7.02 17.26 -2.52
N ASP A 97 -8.32 17.31 -2.77
CA ASP A 97 -8.96 18.37 -3.58
C ASP A 97 -9.03 19.69 -2.76
N ASP A 98 -8.36 19.75 -1.60
CA ASP A 98 -8.58 20.73 -0.53
C ASP A 98 -7.43 21.74 -0.35
N ALA A 99 -6.55 21.92 -1.34
CA ALA A 99 -5.67 23.10 -1.36
C ALA A 99 -6.38 24.35 -1.94
N ALA A 100 -7.55 24.20 -2.58
CA ALA A 100 -8.24 25.28 -3.29
C ALA A 100 -9.36 25.99 -2.49
N ASN A 101 -9.81 25.43 -1.36
CA ASN A 101 -10.93 26.01 -0.58
C ASN A 101 -10.55 26.56 0.81
N ALA A 102 -9.26 26.53 1.19
CA ALA A 102 -8.80 27.07 2.48
C ALA A 102 -8.52 28.59 2.46
N GLU A 103 -8.57 29.26 1.31
CA GLU A 103 -8.32 30.72 1.18
C GLU A 103 -9.54 31.55 0.77
N ALA A 104 -10.76 31.00 0.79
CA ALA A 104 -12.00 31.72 0.45
C ALA A 104 -12.89 32.02 1.67
N GLY A 105 -12.30 32.15 2.86
CA GLY A 105 -13.01 32.53 4.09
C GLY A 105 -12.28 33.65 4.83
N ARG A 106 -12.38 34.88 4.31
CA ARG A 106 -12.14 36.12 5.07
C ARG A 106 -13.42 36.92 5.12
#